data_AF-A0A2N7VIU5-F1
#
_entry.id   AF-A0A2N7VIU5-F1
#
_cell.length_a   1.000
_cell.length_b   1.000
_cell.length_c   1.000
_cell.angle_alpha   90.00
_cell.angle_beta   90.00
_cell.angle_gamma   90.00
#
_symmetry.space_group_name_H-M   'P 1'
#
loop_
_entity.id
_entity.type
_entity.pdbx_description
1 polymer ?
#
loop_
_entity_poly.entity_id
_entity_poly.type
_entity_poly.pdbx_seq_one_letter_code
_entity_poly.pdbx_strand_id
1 'polypeptide(L)'
;MDSDINHIGQRIRRLRRESKMTLLEVATASSLSVGFLSQVERNLTGISISSLVNVAKALSVPLGTLLEHPRQAQPDSHEGRRESYQVGPMRQKYERLSTTFNGSLLNAVKVQMMEGYSSEWVAHSGDEFVYVLSGKVRYTLRKKDYELTAGDSLHFDAQHRHRVVNVGPGPAELIAVGTLPLFDDGHAEFESLSRAPKSRGMTAAKKTSATAAPAPSAAPAPHAARKSTRAKSVSAKKTPR
;
A
#
# COMPACT_ATOMS: atom_id res chain seq x y z
N MET A 1 -13.41 -12.77 -20.13
CA MET A 1 -12.69 -11.51 -20.40
C MET A 1 -11.30 -11.65 -19.77
N ASP A 2 -10.55 -12.67 -20.20
CA ASP A 2 -9.45 -13.24 -19.40
C ASP A 2 -8.08 -13.16 -20.10
N SER A 3 -7.96 -12.43 -21.21
CA SER A 3 -6.74 -12.39 -22.02
C SER A 3 -5.82 -11.18 -21.78
N ASP A 4 -6.27 -10.15 -21.06
CA ASP A 4 -5.49 -8.92 -20.88
C ASP A 4 -4.50 -8.97 -19.70
N ILE A 5 -4.80 -9.72 -18.64
CA ILE A 5 -3.92 -9.88 -17.46
C ILE A 5 -2.65 -10.68 -17.81
N ASN A 6 -2.72 -11.58 -18.79
CA ASN A 6 -1.64 -12.54 -19.11
C ASN A 6 -0.52 -11.98 -20.00
N HIS A 7 -0.59 -10.72 -20.44
CA HIS A 7 0.33 -10.18 -21.44
C HIS A 7 0.93 -8.82 -21.09
N ILE A 8 1.24 -8.61 -19.80
CA ILE A 8 1.94 -7.40 -19.35
C ILE A 8 3.24 -7.15 -20.14
N GLY A 9 3.98 -8.21 -20.48
CA GLY A 9 5.18 -8.12 -21.31
C GLY A 9 4.91 -7.59 -22.72
N GLN A 10 3.85 -8.07 -23.37
CA GLN A 10 3.48 -7.60 -24.70
C GLN A 10 2.99 -6.15 -24.67
N ARG A 11 2.28 -5.77 -23.60
CA ARG A 11 1.79 -4.41 -23.38
C ARG A 11 2.94 -3.42 -23.17
N ILE A 12 3.95 -3.78 -22.37
CA ILE A 12 5.21 -3.03 -22.23
C ILE A 12 5.89 -2.88 -23.60
N ARG A 13 6.04 -3.99 -24.34
CA ARG A 13 6.70 -3.99 -25.66
C ARG A 13 5.98 -3.10 -26.66
N ARG A 14 4.65 -3.11 -26.66
CA ARG A 14 3.82 -2.28 -27.54
C ARG A 14 4.02 -0.80 -27.23
N LEU A 15 3.84 -0.40 -25.97
CA LEU A 15 3.99 0.99 -25.54
C LEU A 15 5.41 1.51 -25.79
N ARG A 16 6.44 0.70 -25.54
CA ARG A 16 7.82 1.06 -25.86
C ARG A 16 8.01 1.38 -27.35
N ARG A 17 7.44 0.56 -28.24
CA ARG A 17 7.52 0.76 -29.69
C ARG A 17 6.74 1.99 -30.13
N GLU A 18 5.57 2.23 -29.55
CA GLU A 18 4.76 3.44 -29.79
C GLU A 18 5.50 4.71 -29.35
N SER A 19 6.20 4.67 -28.21
CA SER A 19 7.10 5.73 -27.74
C SER A 19 8.42 5.81 -28.48
N LYS A 20 8.64 4.96 -29.51
CA LYS A 20 9.88 4.88 -30.32
C LYS A 20 11.16 4.68 -29.51
N MET A 21 11.06 4.06 -28.33
CA MET A 21 12.20 3.80 -27.47
C MET A 21 12.81 2.41 -27.74
N THR A 22 14.13 2.35 -27.70
CA THR A 22 14.90 1.10 -27.69
C THR A 22 14.73 0.37 -26.36
N LEU A 23 15.02 -0.93 -26.37
CA LEU A 23 15.01 -1.73 -25.14
C LEU A 23 16.04 -1.22 -24.12
N LEU A 24 17.19 -0.73 -24.60
CA LEU A 24 18.25 -0.16 -23.77
C LEU A 24 17.79 1.12 -23.05
N GLU A 25 17.12 2.02 -23.76
CA GLU A 25 16.62 3.28 -23.17
C GLU A 25 15.61 3.02 -22.05
N VAL A 26 14.60 2.15 -22.29
CA VAL A 26 13.60 1.83 -21.25
C VAL A 26 14.24 1.09 -20.09
N ALA A 27 15.12 0.12 -20.33
CA ALA A 27 15.82 -0.59 -19.27
C ALA A 27 16.66 0.36 -18.40
N THR A 28 17.39 1.28 -19.03
CA THR A 28 18.21 2.28 -18.33
C THR A 28 17.33 3.22 -17.50
N ALA A 29 16.28 3.79 -18.09
CA ALA A 29 15.36 4.70 -17.41
C ALA A 29 14.57 4.04 -16.27
N SER A 30 14.27 2.74 -16.39
CA SER A 30 13.59 1.96 -15.34
C SER A 30 14.54 1.34 -14.30
N SER A 31 15.86 1.55 -14.43
CA SER A 31 16.89 0.92 -13.59
C SER A 31 16.85 -0.62 -13.60
N LEU A 32 16.47 -1.20 -14.73
CA LEU A 32 16.43 -2.64 -14.97
C LEU A 32 17.56 -3.06 -15.91
N SER A 33 17.93 -4.35 -15.88
CA SER A 33 18.85 -4.87 -16.88
C SER A 33 18.12 -5.07 -18.21
N VAL A 34 18.81 -4.80 -19.33
CA VAL A 34 18.28 -5.03 -20.69
C VAL A 34 17.84 -6.48 -20.87
N GLY A 35 18.63 -7.43 -20.34
CA GLY A 35 18.30 -8.85 -20.36
C GLY A 35 17.01 -9.16 -19.61
N PHE A 36 16.82 -8.61 -18.41
CA PHE A 36 15.59 -8.79 -17.64
C PHE A 36 14.38 -8.21 -18.38
N LEU A 37 14.45 -6.96 -18.85
CA LEU A 37 13.35 -6.34 -19.58
C LEU A 37 13.02 -7.11 -20.87
N SER A 38 14.02 -7.65 -21.57
CA SER A 38 13.81 -8.55 -22.72
C SER A 38 13.03 -9.81 -22.37
N GLN A 39 13.31 -10.42 -21.23
CA GLN A 39 12.60 -11.62 -20.75
C GLN A 39 11.17 -11.26 -20.35
N VAL A 40 10.98 -10.12 -19.69
CA VAL A 40 9.64 -9.60 -19.33
C VAL A 40 8.80 -9.35 -20.58
N GLU A 41 9.32 -8.65 -21.60
CA GLU A 41 8.60 -8.38 -22.86
C GLU A 41 8.19 -9.64 -23.63
N ARG A 42 8.85 -10.78 -23.35
CA ARG A 42 8.55 -12.10 -23.93
C ARG A 42 7.73 -12.99 -22.99
N ASN A 43 7.29 -12.47 -21.83
CA ASN A 43 6.58 -13.21 -20.78
C ASN A 43 7.37 -14.43 -20.25
N LEU A 44 8.70 -14.38 -20.29
CA LEU A 44 9.58 -15.47 -19.82
C LEU A 44 9.92 -15.33 -18.33
N THR A 45 9.70 -14.15 -17.75
CA THR A 45 9.81 -13.89 -16.32
C THR A 45 8.74 -12.89 -15.89
N GLY A 46 8.35 -12.94 -14.62
CA GLY A 46 7.53 -11.91 -14.00
C GLY A 46 8.32 -10.65 -13.66
N ILE A 47 7.61 -9.58 -13.28
CA ILE A 47 8.14 -8.28 -12.87
C ILE A 47 7.40 -7.81 -11.62
N SER A 48 8.11 -7.30 -10.62
CA SER A 48 7.46 -6.77 -9.42
C SER A 48 6.63 -5.52 -9.74
N ILE A 49 5.65 -5.21 -8.88
CA ILE A 49 4.85 -3.98 -9.02
C ILE A 49 5.74 -2.73 -8.97
N SER A 50 6.79 -2.73 -8.13
CA SER A 50 7.72 -1.60 -8.01
C SER A 50 8.51 -1.35 -9.30
N SER A 51 9.02 -2.40 -9.93
CA SER A 51 9.69 -2.28 -11.23
C SER A 51 8.72 -1.90 -12.34
N LEU A 52 7.48 -2.37 -12.28
CA LEU A 52 6.46 -1.98 -13.25
C LEU A 52 6.14 -0.48 -13.17
N VAL A 53 6.10 0.11 -11.96
CA VAL A 53 6.00 1.57 -11.78
C VAL A 53 7.17 2.29 -12.45
N ASN A 54 8.40 1.79 -12.30
CA ASN A 54 9.55 2.38 -12.98
C ASN A 54 9.45 2.29 -14.51
N VAL A 55 8.95 1.18 -15.04
CA VAL A 55 8.69 1.01 -16.48
C VAL A 55 7.60 1.98 -16.96
N ALA A 56 6.50 2.12 -16.21
CA ALA A 56 5.43 3.07 -16.52
C ALA A 56 5.96 4.52 -16.57
N LYS A 57 6.76 4.91 -15.57
CA LYS A 57 7.47 6.20 -15.52
C LYS A 57 8.40 6.39 -16.72
N ALA A 58 9.22 5.39 -17.04
CA ALA A 58 10.14 5.44 -18.18
C ALA A 58 9.41 5.61 -19.52
N LEU A 59 8.23 5.01 -19.65
CA LEU A 59 7.37 5.12 -20.83
C LEU A 59 6.45 6.36 -20.80
N SER A 60 6.47 7.14 -19.73
CA SER A 60 5.59 8.30 -19.50
C SER A 60 4.10 7.95 -19.58
N VAL A 61 3.71 6.81 -19.02
CA VAL A 61 2.31 6.35 -18.95
C VAL A 61 1.88 6.11 -17.49
N PRO A 62 0.58 6.24 -17.17
CA PRO A 62 0.05 5.77 -15.89
C PRO A 62 0.28 4.27 -15.69
N LEU A 63 0.52 3.83 -14.45
CA LEU A 63 0.65 2.41 -14.09
C LEU A 63 -0.60 1.61 -14.48
N GLY A 64 -1.79 2.18 -14.34
CA GLY A 64 -3.08 1.62 -14.76
C GLY A 64 -3.14 1.24 -16.24
N THR A 65 -2.26 1.82 -17.06
CA THR A 65 -2.11 1.42 -18.47
C THR A 65 -1.48 0.04 -18.60
N LEU A 66 -0.58 -0.33 -17.69
CA LEU A 66 0.15 -1.61 -17.67
C LEU A 66 -0.52 -2.67 -16.80
N LEU A 67 -1.08 -2.27 -15.67
CA LEU A 67 -1.67 -3.16 -14.66
C LEU A 67 -3.00 -2.60 -14.18
N GLU A 68 -4.06 -3.37 -14.39
CA GLU A 68 -5.35 -3.10 -13.76
C GLU A 68 -5.26 -3.47 -12.27
N HIS A 69 -5.67 -2.53 -11.42
CA HIS A 69 -5.72 -2.72 -9.97
C HIS A 69 -7.10 -2.33 -9.43
N PRO A 70 -7.54 -2.96 -8.34
CA PRO A 70 -8.82 -2.62 -7.72
C PRO A 70 -8.81 -1.22 -7.11
N ARG A 71 -9.92 -0.50 -7.31
CA ARG A 71 -10.17 0.78 -6.64
C ARG A 71 -10.57 0.56 -5.19
N GLN A 72 -10.07 1.42 -4.30
CA GLN A 72 -10.49 1.45 -2.90
C GLN A 72 -10.98 2.86 -2.53
N ALA A 73 -12.26 3.10 -2.77
CA ALA A 73 -12.90 4.39 -2.53
C ALA A 73 -13.16 4.67 -1.04
N GLN A 74 -13.37 3.61 -0.25
CA GLN A 74 -13.69 3.75 1.16
C GLN A 74 -12.42 3.69 2.04
N PRO A 75 -12.41 4.40 3.18
CA PRO A 75 -11.27 4.37 4.10
C PRO A 75 -11.11 3.02 4.82
N ASP A 76 -12.17 2.23 4.95
CA ASP A 76 -12.16 0.91 5.58
C ASP A 76 -11.88 -0.21 4.58
N SER A 77 -11.05 -1.18 4.99
CA SER A 77 -10.66 -2.34 4.19
C SER A 77 -10.79 -3.62 5.01
N HIS A 78 -11.61 -4.56 4.54
CA HIS A 78 -11.94 -5.78 5.29
C HIS A 78 -11.36 -7.04 4.65
N GLU A 79 -10.81 -7.93 5.47
CA GLU A 79 -10.37 -9.25 5.02
C GLU A 79 -11.54 -10.04 4.40
N GLY A 80 -11.24 -10.80 3.34
CA GLY A 80 -12.24 -11.58 2.60
C GLY A 80 -13.15 -10.77 1.66
N ARG A 81 -13.08 -9.43 1.69
CA ARG A 81 -13.82 -8.54 0.76
C ARG A 81 -12.92 -7.82 -0.24
N ARG A 82 -11.60 -7.94 -0.10
CA ARG A 82 -10.63 -7.32 -1.00
C ARG A 82 -10.55 -8.12 -2.29
N GLU A 83 -10.46 -7.42 -3.41
CA GLU A 83 -10.13 -8.04 -4.68
C GLU A 83 -8.62 -8.26 -4.75
N SER A 84 -8.21 -9.51 -5.00
CA SER A 84 -6.81 -9.87 -5.18
C SER A 84 -6.40 -9.71 -6.63
N TYR A 85 -5.22 -9.12 -6.88
CA TYR A 85 -4.65 -8.97 -8.22
C TYR A 85 -3.20 -9.45 -8.28
N GLN A 86 -2.68 -9.67 -9.49
CA GLN A 86 -1.36 -10.24 -9.75
C GLN A 86 -0.64 -9.49 -10.86
N VAL A 87 0.69 -9.48 -10.82
CA VAL A 87 1.52 -8.87 -11.86
C VAL A 87 2.15 -9.96 -12.72
N GLY A 88 1.56 -10.19 -13.91
CA GLY A 88 2.03 -11.21 -14.85
C GLY A 88 2.04 -12.63 -14.25
N PRO A 89 2.93 -13.53 -14.71
CA PRO A 89 2.99 -14.91 -14.22
C PRO A 89 3.67 -15.04 -12.84
N MET A 90 3.85 -13.95 -12.09
CA MET A 90 4.49 -14.02 -10.78
C MET A 90 3.65 -14.86 -9.82
N ARG A 91 4.32 -15.67 -9.01
CA ARG A 91 3.71 -16.36 -7.87
C ARG A 91 3.54 -15.39 -6.69
N GLN A 92 3.01 -14.20 -6.95
CA GLN A 92 2.81 -13.13 -5.99
C GLN A 92 1.44 -12.49 -6.21
N LYS A 93 0.68 -12.33 -5.12
CA LYS A 93 -0.64 -11.70 -5.12
C LYS A 93 -0.63 -10.44 -4.27
N TYR A 94 -1.47 -9.50 -4.64
CA TYR A 94 -1.62 -8.22 -3.96
C TYR A 94 -3.09 -8.01 -3.59
N GLU A 95 -3.32 -7.42 -2.43
CA GLU A 95 -4.60 -6.86 -2.02
C GLU A 95 -4.37 -5.43 -1.56
N ARG A 96 -5.14 -4.48 -2.07
CA ARG A 96 -5.02 -3.08 -1.67
C ARG A 96 -5.58 -2.86 -0.26
N LEU A 97 -4.81 -2.18 0.59
CA LEU A 97 -5.20 -1.84 1.96
C LEU A 97 -5.52 -0.35 2.12
N SER A 98 -4.83 0.53 1.39
CA SER A 98 -4.98 1.98 1.46
C SER A 98 -6.02 2.54 0.49
N THR A 99 -6.67 3.63 0.88
CA THR A 99 -7.45 4.50 -0.02
C THR A 99 -6.59 5.65 -0.57
N THR A 100 -7.05 6.33 -1.62
CA THR A 100 -6.37 7.49 -2.23
C THR A 100 -7.22 8.75 -2.07
N PHE A 101 -6.61 9.84 -1.63
CA PHE A 101 -7.22 11.16 -1.50
C PHE A 101 -6.17 12.26 -1.70
N ASN A 102 -6.60 13.51 -1.90
CA ASN A 102 -5.68 14.62 -2.14
C ASN A 102 -4.67 14.79 -0.98
N GLY A 103 -3.38 14.81 -1.32
CA GLY A 103 -2.29 14.88 -0.34
C GLY A 103 -1.91 13.55 0.34
N SER A 104 -2.59 12.44 0.04
CA SER A 104 -2.16 11.12 0.52
C SER A 104 -0.85 10.71 -0.14
N LEU A 105 0.15 10.37 0.67
CA LEU A 105 1.44 9.88 0.21
C LEU A 105 1.59 8.37 0.37
N LEU A 106 0.77 7.74 1.23
CA LEU A 106 0.92 6.35 1.60
C LEU A 106 0.15 5.43 0.66
N ASN A 107 0.83 4.40 0.18
CA ASN A 107 0.26 3.28 -0.54
C ASN A 107 0.54 2.00 0.26
N ALA A 108 -0.52 1.31 0.66
CA ALA A 108 -0.44 0.10 1.47
C ALA A 108 -1.09 -1.08 0.76
N VAL A 109 -0.38 -2.21 0.72
CA VAL A 109 -0.82 -3.47 0.11
C VAL A 109 -0.50 -4.64 1.03
N LYS A 110 -1.39 -5.63 1.08
CA LYS A 110 -1.05 -6.97 1.57
C LYS A 110 -0.47 -7.74 0.39
N VAL A 111 0.66 -8.37 0.62
CA VAL A 111 1.43 -9.09 -0.39
C VAL A 111 1.55 -10.54 0.05
N GLN A 112 1.19 -11.47 -0.83
CA GLN A 112 1.42 -12.89 -0.63
C GLN A 112 2.46 -13.35 -1.65
N MET A 113 3.56 -13.93 -1.18
CA MET A 113 4.65 -14.48 -2.00
C MET A 113 4.68 -16.00 -1.83
N MET A 114 4.46 -16.75 -2.90
CA MET A 114 4.53 -18.21 -2.81
C MET A 114 5.96 -18.70 -2.59
N GLU A 115 6.10 -19.94 -2.14
CA GLU A 115 7.39 -20.59 -1.93
C GLU A 115 8.31 -20.48 -3.16
N GLY A 116 9.58 -20.12 -2.94
CA GLY A 116 10.56 -19.95 -4.01
C GLY A 116 10.41 -18.66 -4.83
N TYR A 117 9.48 -17.77 -4.46
CA TYR A 117 9.41 -16.43 -5.04
C TYR A 117 10.72 -15.67 -4.79
N SER A 118 11.26 -15.04 -5.84
CA SER A 118 12.39 -14.12 -5.78
C SER A 118 12.08 -12.92 -6.68
N SER A 119 12.12 -11.72 -6.11
CA SER A 119 12.04 -10.51 -6.92
C SER A 119 13.36 -10.27 -7.67
N GLU A 120 13.28 -9.49 -8.74
CA GLU A 120 14.43 -8.79 -9.28
C GLU A 120 14.97 -7.76 -8.29
N TRP A 121 16.16 -7.24 -8.59
CA TRP A 121 16.69 -6.08 -7.89
C TRP A 121 16.04 -4.81 -8.41
N VAL A 122 15.52 -4.01 -7.50
CA VAL A 122 14.82 -2.76 -7.82
C VAL A 122 15.31 -1.63 -6.91
N ALA A 123 15.16 -0.40 -7.38
CA ALA A 123 15.30 0.82 -6.59
C ALA A 123 14.19 1.79 -7.04
N HIS A 124 13.62 2.53 -6.10
CA HIS A 124 12.60 3.53 -6.41
C HIS A 124 12.58 4.66 -5.39
N SER A 125 11.99 5.80 -5.77
CA SER A 125 11.85 6.94 -4.88
C SER A 125 10.97 6.62 -3.67
N GLY A 126 11.32 7.19 -2.51
CA GLY A 126 10.53 7.08 -1.29
C GLY A 126 11.09 6.09 -0.29
N ASP A 127 10.34 5.89 0.78
CA ASP A 127 10.61 4.87 1.79
C ASP A 127 9.62 3.71 1.67
N GLU A 128 10.04 2.57 2.19
CA GLU A 128 9.22 1.36 2.26
C GLU A 128 9.32 0.77 3.66
N PHE A 129 8.15 0.57 4.27
CA PHE A 129 7.94 -0.16 5.50
C PHE A 129 7.27 -1.49 5.19
N VAL A 130 7.83 -2.57 5.68
CA VAL A 130 7.23 -3.90 5.56
C VAL A 130 7.05 -4.55 6.93
N TYR A 131 5.96 -5.29 7.09
CA TYR A 131 5.64 -6.05 8.30
C TYR A 131 5.23 -7.46 7.92
N VAL A 132 5.91 -8.47 8.44
CA VAL A 132 5.65 -9.88 8.10
C VAL A 132 4.47 -10.38 8.93
N LEU A 133 3.41 -10.82 8.25
CA LEU A 133 2.24 -11.44 8.86
C LEU A 133 2.46 -12.94 9.10
N SER A 134 3.07 -13.63 8.14
CA SER A 134 3.33 -15.07 8.21
C SER A 134 4.45 -15.50 7.25
N GLY A 135 5.02 -16.68 7.49
CA GLY A 135 6.12 -17.22 6.69
C GLY A 135 7.49 -16.62 7.02
N LYS A 136 8.44 -16.77 6.09
CA LYS A 136 9.82 -16.29 6.24
C LYS A 136 10.31 -15.66 4.94
N VAL A 137 10.73 -14.40 5.00
CA VAL A 137 11.29 -13.67 3.86
C VAL A 137 12.71 -13.20 4.15
N ARG A 138 13.47 -12.97 3.10
CA ARG A 138 14.78 -12.32 3.18
C ARG A 138 14.76 -11.08 2.30
N TYR A 139 14.95 -9.92 2.91
CA TYR A 139 15.27 -8.69 2.20
C TYR A 139 16.78 -8.56 2.07
N THR A 140 17.29 -8.38 0.85
CA THR A 140 18.68 -7.96 0.66
C THR A 140 18.66 -6.46 0.38
N LEU A 141 19.22 -5.66 1.30
CA LEU A 141 19.42 -4.23 1.10
C LEU A 141 20.91 -3.99 0.81
N ARG A 142 21.26 -3.43 -0.35
CA ARG A 142 22.65 -3.25 -0.80
C ARG A 142 23.45 -4.57 -0.78
N LYS A 143 24.21 -4.82 0.28
CA LYS A 143 25.09 -6.00 0.47
C LYS A 143 24.78 -6.77 1.76
N LYS A 144 23.67 -6.46 2.43
CA LYS A 144 23.30 -7.08 3.70
C LYS A 144 21.93 -7.73 3.58
N ASP A 145 21.86 -8.96 4.06
CA ASP A 145 20.64 -9.74 4.15
C ASP A 145 19.97 -9.52 5.52
N TYR A 146 18.65 -9.41 5.49
CA TYR A 146 17.76 -9.31 6.63
C TYR A 146 16.73 -10.41 6.51
N GLU A 147 16.86 -11.46 7.33
CA GLU A 147 15.84 -12.50 7.43
C GLU A 147 14.78 -12.06 8.41
N LEU A 148 13.52 -12.13 7.98
CA LEU A 148 12.36 -11.66 8.71
C LEU A 148 11.33 -12.79 8.79
N THR A 149 10.72 -12.94 9.95
CA THR A 149 9.64 -13.88 10.26
C THR A 149 8.42 -13.15 10.78
N ALA A 150 7.31 -13.86 11.01
CA ALA A 150 6.07 -13.26 11.48
C ALA A 150 6.30 -12.36 12.72
N GLY A 151 5.81 -11.13 12.65
CA GLY A 151 5.99 -10.11 13.68
C GLY A 151 7.18 -9.16 13.47
N ASP A 152 8.12 -9.52 12.58
CA ASP A 152 9.25 -8.68 12.24
C ASP A 152 8.87 -7.60 11.21
N SER A 153 9.66 -6.53 11.19
CA SER A 153 9.47 -5.41 10.27
C SER A 153 10.79 -4.89 9.74
N LEU A 154 10.73 -4.15 8.63
CA LEU A 154 11.86 -3.45 8.05
C LEU A 154 11.38 -2.13 7.47
N HIS A 155 12.07 -1.04 7.81
CA HIS A 155 11.87 0.29 7.21
C HIS A 155 13.17 0.74 6.59
N PHE A 156 13.13 1.15 5.33
CA PHE A 156 14.34 1.53 4.62
C PHE A 156 14.07 2.56 3.52
N ASP A 157 15.13 3.28 3.16
CA ASP A 157 15.17 4.14 1.98
C ASP A 157 15.22 3.27 0.71
N ALA A 158 14.11 3.27 -0.03
CA ALA A 158 13.91 2.44 -1.20
C ALA A 158 14.69 2.92 -2.44
N GLN A 159 15.36 4.08 -2.36
CA GLN A 159 16.27 4.54 -3.42
C GLN A 159 17.52 3.65 -3.52
N HIS A 160 17.81 2.91 -2.45
CA HIS A 160 18.85 1.90 -2.47
C HIS A 160 18.35 0.60 -3.09
N ARG A 161 19.18 -0.02 -3.93
CA ARG A 161 18.85 -1.31 -4.54
C ARG A 161 18.52 -2.34 -3.47
N HIS A 162 17.36 -2.95 -3.62
CA HIS A 162 16.85 -3.98 -2.74
C HIS A 162 16.14 -5.08 -3.53
N ARG A 163 15.94 -6.22 -2.88
CA ARG A 163 15.13 -7.34 -3.37
C ARG A 163 14.57 -8.12 -2.21
N VAL A 164 13.51 -8.88 -2.46
CA VAL A 164 12.89 -9.78 -1.49
C VAL A 164 12.78 -11.19 -2.06
N VAL A 165 13.03 -12.17 -1.20
CA VAL A 165 12.92 -13.60 -1.52
C VAL A 165 12.11 -14.29 -0.43
N ASN A 166 11.16 -15.14 -0.81
CA ASN A 166 10.57 -16.08 0.13
C ASN A 166 11.54 -17.25 0.32
N VAL A 167 12.12 -17.34 1.53
CA VAL A 167 13.13 -18.34 1.91
C VAL A 167 12.57 -19.40 2.86
N GLY A 168 11.29 -19.31 3.19
CA GLY A 168 10.59 -20.27 4.04
C GLY A 168 9.89 -21.38 3.23
N PRO A 169 9.45 -22.44 3.92
CA PRO A 169 8.54 -23.41 3.33
C PRO A 169 7.15 -22.80 3.18
N GLY A 170 6.51 -22.96 2.02
CA GLY A 170 5.17 -22.44 1.76
C GLY A 170 5.08 -20.91 1.52
N PRO A 171 3.85 -20.36 1.46
CA PRO A 171 3.63 -18.93 1.23
C PRO A 171 4.08 -18.06 2.40
N ALA A 172 4.57 -16.86 2.10
CA ALA A 172 4.81 -15.79 3.06
C ALA A 172 3.86 -14.62 2.79
N GLU A 173 3.36 -13.99 3.85
CA GLU A 173 2.48 -12.83 3.76
C GLU A 173 3.06 -11.65 4.51
N LEU A 174 2.98 -10.46 3.90
CA LEU A 174 3.44 -9.22 4.52
C LEU A 174 2.49 -8.06 4.17
N ILE A 175 2.54 -7.03 4.99
CA ILE A 175 2.04 -5.70 4.66
C ILE A 175 3.22 -4.90 4.14
N ALA A 176 3.09 -4.29 2.97
CA ALA A 176 4.03 -3.29 2.47
C ALA A 176 3.32 -1.93 2.42
N VAL A 177 3.98 -0.93 2.99
CA VAL A 177 3.53 0.47 3.00
C VAL A 177 4.68 1.32 2.48
N GLY A 178 4.42 2.20 1.52
CA GLY A 178 5.45 3.11 1.04
C GLY A 178 4.86 4.29 0.28
N THR A 179 5.75 5.16 -0.20
CA THR A 179 5.35 6.36 -0.96
C THR A 179 5.51 6.22 -2.47
N LEU A 180 5.83 5.02 -2.95
CA LEU A 180 5.81 4.72 -4.38
C LEU A 180 4.38 4.84 -4.89
N PRO A 181 4.08 5.66 -5.92
CA PRO A 181 2.71 5.81 -6.44
C PRO A 181 2.27 4.52 -7.14
N LEU A 182 1.60 3.65 -6.37
CA LEU A 182 1.06 2.37 -6.83
C LEU A 182 -0.34 2.49 -7.44
N PHE A 183 -1.05 3.60 -7.17
CA PHE A 183 -2.44 3.77 -7.58
C PHE A 183 -2.64 5.12 -8.27
N ASP A 184 -3.27 5.07 -9.44
CA ASP A 184 -3.49 6.20 -10.35
C ASP A 184 -4.88 6.83 -10.17
N ASP A 185 -5.65 6.41 -9.17
CA ASP A 185 -7.06 6.79 -8.99
C ASP A 185 -7.25 8.23 -8.49
N GLY A 186 -6.17 9.02 -8.40
CA GLY A 186 -6.18 10.43 -7.97
C GLY A 186 -6.99 11.38 -8.86
N HIS A 187 -7.58 10.89 -9.97
CA HIS A 187 -8.53 11.63 -10.80
C HIS A 187 -10.00 11.37 -10.42
N ALA A 188 -10.30 10.57 -9.39
CA ALA A 188 -11.67 10.44 -8.90
C ALA A 188 -12.05 11.67 -8.07
N GLU A 189 -12.72 12.63 -8.71
CA GLU A 189 -13.38 13.78 -8.09
C GLU A 189 -14.12 13.36 -6.82
N PHE A 190 -13.62 13.83 -5.68
CA PHE A 190 -14.43 13.96 -4.47
C PHE A 190 -15.25 15.25 -4.56
N GLU A 191 -15.82 15.56 -5.73
CA GLU A 191 -16.91 16.54 -5.87
C GLU A 191 -18.21 15.85 -5.45
N SER A 192 -18.50 15.81 -4.15
CA SER A 192 -19.90 15.81 -3.69
C SER A 192 -20.10 15.94 -2.18
N LEU A 193 -19.05 16.07 -1.36
CA LEU A 193 -19.23 16.37 0.08
C LEU A 193 -19.02 17.84 0.48
N SER A 194 -18.89 18.76 -0.48
CA SER A 194 -19.00 20.22 -0.23
C SER A 194 -20.35 20.80 -0.66
N ARG A 195 -21.42 19.99 -0.74
CA ARG A 195 -22.77 20.52 -0.91
C ARG A 195 -23.25 21.13 0.41
N ALA A 196 -22.90 22.40 0.62
CA ALA A 196 -23.46 23.24 1.66
C ALA A 196 -25.00 23.12 1.65
N PRO A 197 -25.67 23.07 2.81
CA PRO A 197 -27.12 22.96 2.84
C PRO A 197 -27.72 24.22 2.20
N LYS A 198 -28.55 24.04 1.17
CA LYS A 198 -29.37 25.10 0.58
C LYS A 198 -30.27 25.67 1.68
N SER A 199 -30.03 26.91 2.08
CA SER A 199 -30.98 27.68 2.88
C SER A 199 -32.29 27.83 2.08
N ARG A 200 -33.39 27.31 2.64
CA ARG A 200 -34.74 27.55 2.11
C ARG A 200 -35.09 29.01 2.39
N GLY A 201 -35.54 29.70 1.34
CA GLY A 201 -35.99 31.08 1.40
C GLY A 201 -37.25 31.29 2.26
N MET A 202 -37.23 32.45 2.93
CA MET A 202 -38.31 33.31 3.41
C MET A 202 -39.75 32.79 3.48
N THR A 203 -40.33 32.95 4.67
CA THR A 203 -41.61 33.66 4.84
C THR A 203 -41.55 34.58 6.06
N ALA A 204 -41.79 35.87 5.85
CA ALA A 204 -41.95 36.88 6.88
C ALA A 204 -43.41 36.96 7.34
N ALA A 205 -43.66 36.97 8.65
CA ALA A 205 -44.87 37.55 9.24
C ALA A 205 -44.70 37.87 10.74
N LYS A 206 -44.64 39.18 11.00
CA LYS A 206 -45.30 39.97 12.05
C LYS A 206 -45.08 39.70 13.56
N LYS A 207 -44.64 40.80 14.19
CA LYS A 207 -44.55 41.19 15.62
C LYS A 207 -45.67 40.69 16.54
N THR A 208 -45.29 40.28 17.76
CA THR A 208 -45.88 40.75 19.04
C THR A 208 -44.84 40.72 20.16
N SER A 209 -45.10 41.57 21.14
CA SER A 209 -44.27 42.10 22.23
C SER A 209 -44.11 41.21 23.48
N ALA A 210 -43.08 41.56 24.26
CA ALA A 210 -43.07 41.73 25.72
C ALA A 210 -42.29 40.71 26.59
N THR A 211 -41.30 41.28 27.30
CA THR A 211 -40.91 41.11 28.71
C THR A 211 -40.11 39.90 29.23
N ALA A 212 -39.02 40.28 29.91
CA ALA A 212 -38.44 39.75 31.16
C ALA A 212 -37.42 38.59 31.10
N ALA A 213 -36.19 38.93 31.50
CA ALA A 213 -35.22 38.02 32.12
C ALA A 213 -35.61 37.79 33.61
N PRO A 214 -35.08 36.76 34.30
CA PRO A 214 -33.72 36.86 34.81
C PRO A 214 -32.88 35.56 34.69
N ALA A 215 -31.61 35.71 35.06
CA ALA A 215 -30.49 34.77 34.92
C ALA A 215 -30.39 33.74 36.09
N PRO A 216 -29.19 33.25 36.48
CA PRO A 216 -28.68 31.91 36.19
C PRO A 216 -28.52 31.03 37.46
N SER A 217 -28.29 29.72 37.31
CA SER A 217 -27.80 28.86 38.42
C SER A 217 -27.19 27.58 37.84
N ALA A 218 -25.87 27.50 37.70
CA ALA A 218 -24.90 26.95 38.66
C ALA A 218 -24.80 25.41 38.63
N ALA A 219 -23.70 24.91 38.08
CA ALA A 219 -23.04 23.68 38.54
C ALA A 219 -22.31 24.00 39.87
N PRO A 220 -22.02 22.99 40.73
CA PRO A 220 -20.70 22.35 40.62
C PRO A 220 -20.61 20.87 41.07
N ALA A 221 -19.85 20.09 40.28
CA ALA A 221 -18.68 19.27 40.69
C ALA A 221 -18.83 18.16 41.79
N PRO A 222 -17.76 17.43 42.18
CA PRO A 222 -17.62 16.00 41.84
C PRO A 222 -17.42 15.08 43.08
N HIS A 223 -17.61 13.78 42.89
CA HIS A 223 -17.15 12.73 43.82
C HIS A 223 -16.74 11.52 42.99
N ALA A 224 -15.75 10.69 43.34
CA ALA A 224 -14.57 10.75 44.17
C ALA A 224 -13.87 9.41 43.90
N ALA A 225 -12.54 9.41 43.94
CA ALA A 225 -11.70 8.24 43.76
C ALA A 225 -12.03 7.08 44.72
N ARG A 226 -11.77 5.84 44.28
CA ARG A 226 -11.32 4.78 45.19
C ARG A 226 -10.25 3.89 44.52
N LYS A 227 -9.07 3.92 45.13
CA LYS A 227 -7.96 2.97 44.99
C LYS A 227 -8.29 1.68 45.75
N SER A 228 -7.84 0.53 45.25
CA SER A 228 -7.49 -0.66 46.06
C SER A 228 -6.43 -1.48 45.32
N THR A 229 -5.15 -1.38 45.71
CA THR A 229 -4.38 -2.33 46.54
C THR A 229 -3.89 -3.61 45.85
N ARG A 230 -2.63 -3.54 45.42
CA ARG A 230 -1.49 -4.48 45.58
C ARG A 230 -1.74 -5.84 46.28
N ALA A 231 -1.21 -6.91 45.67
CA ALA A 231 -0.61 -8.04 46.37
C ALA A 231 0.60 -8.61 45.57
N LYS A 232 1.70 -8.87 46.28
CA LYS A 232 2.94 -9.57 45.85
C LYS A 232 3.03 -10.89 46.62
N SER A 233 3.55 -11.95 46.00
CA SER A 233 4.35 -13.03 46.65
C SER A 233 4.99 -13.91 45.56
N VAL A 234 6.32 -13.92 45.36
CA VAL A 234 7.37 -14.78 45.99
C VAL A 234 7.30 -16.24 45.46
N SER A 235 8.15 -16.69 44.53
CA SER A 235 9.56 -17.18 44.63
C SER A 235 9.69 -18.69 44.93
N ALA A 236 10.36 -19.45 44.05
CA ALA A 236 11.17 -20.63 44.42
C ALA A 236 12.14 -21.05 43.30
N LYS A 237 13.43 -21.06 43.64
CA LYS A 237 14.58 -21.71 42.97
C LYS A 237 14.49 -23.24 43.04
N LYS A 238 15.00 -23.96 42.02
CA LYS A 238 16.13 -24.92 42.19
C LYS A 238 16.69 -25.42 40.85
N THR A 239 18.00 -25.65 40.89
CA THR A 239 18.98 -25.86 39.82
C THR A 239 19.31 -27.37 39.63
N PRO A 240 20.34 -27.80 38.87
CA PRO A 240 20.20 -28.62 37.67
C PRO A 240 20.75 -30.07 37.81
N ARG A 241 20.68 -30.84 36.72
CA ARG A 241 21.66 -31.86 36.36
C ARG A 241 21.80 -31.94 34.85
#